data_AF-A0A9W8ZHG0-F1
#
_entry.id   AF-A0A9W8ZHG0-F1
#
_cell.length_a   1.000
_cell.length_b   1.000
_cell.length_c   1.000
_cell.angle_alpha   90.00
_cell.angle_beta   90.00
_cell.angle_gamma   90.00
#
_symmetry.space_group_name_H-M   'P 1'
#
loop_
_entity.id
_entity.type
_entity.pdbx_description
1 polymer ?
#
loop_
_entity_poly.entity_id
_entity_poly.type
_entity_poly.pdbx_seq_one_letter_code
_entity_poly.pdbx_strand_id
1 'polypeptide(L)'
;MATEWTKCQREGWLAQLYGQEQSHGKRVLQSDTVQSRQLDIIDDLISFRVSATDAASRAAALVLSHAAVDTIWLNTIGMFINAAETIDDEKVSAALTDFLVELASLPDAVNPGPEAMTADDDGQGKPLRIEPGQAVILQGGKLWKDLPQYSWNVTETFQGPEQYLYRYGGRSEPHEAMQKWKNFNTYLALMAVHPKAQTIPVLANMTRLGFRALSMALEEPPSSRLGKNSELHAPAAAQWFRLAGHEIERLCEQGSEQCWPGDLWKDREDPKRWAINKMLRKWSKIEEPMFTCWKGGWD
;
A
#
# COMPACT_ATOMS: atom_id res chain seq x y z
N MET A 1 5.72 16.28 -7.21
CA MET A 1 5.54 15.03 -6.45
C MET A 1 5.83 13.81 -7.30
N ALA A 2 5.07 13.50 -8.35
CA ALA A 2 5.33 12.36 -9.25
C ALA A 2 6.76 12.33 -9.82
N THR A 3 7.23 13.45 -10.37
CA THR A 3 8.58 13.55 -10.98
C THR A 3 9.71 13.37 -9.96
N GLU A 4 9.50 13.77 -8.71
CA GLU A 4 10.48 13.63 -7.63
C GLU A 4 10.54 12.18 -7.14
N TRP A 5 9.38 11.54 -6.94
CA TRP A 5 9.30 10.12 -6.63
C TRP A 5 9.97 9.27 -7.72
N THR A 6 9.66 9.53 -8.99
CA THR A 6 10.27 8.84 -10.13
C THR A 6 11.79 9.00 -10.15
N LYS A 7 12.31 10.20 -9.87
CA LYS A 7 13.75 10.43 -9.74
C LYS A 7 14.35 9.61 -8.59
N CYS A 8 13.70 9.59 -7.43
CA CYS A 8 14.14 8.77 -6.29
C CYS A 8 14.19 7.28 -6.62
N GLN A 9 13.25 6.76 -7.42
CA GLN A 9 13.31 5.37 -7.88
C GLN A 9 14.48 5.14 -8.85
N ARG A 10 14.70 6.04 -9.81
CA ARG A 10 15.79 5.96 -10.81
C ARG A 10 17.20 6.07 -10.22
N GLU A 11 17.33 6.64 -9.03
CA GLU A 11 18.61 6.81 -8.34
C GLU A 11 18.73 5.95 -7.06
N GLY A 12 17.64 5.30 -6.65
CA GLY A 12 17.53 4.54 -5.41
C GLY A 12 17.69 3.03 -5.62
N TRP A 13 16.84 2.24 -4.95
CA TRP A 13 16.95 0.79 -4.88
C TRP A 13 16.89 0.10 -6.26
N LEU A 14 16.06 0.60 -7.21
CA LEU A 14 16.03 0.05 -8.57
C LEU A 14 17.38 0.23 -9.27
N ALA A 15 18.05 1.36 -9.09
CA ALA A 15 19.37 1.58 -9.66
C ALA A 15 20.46 0.76 -8.96
N GLN A 16 20.31 0.49 -7.65
CA GLN A 16 21.22 -0.40 -6.94
C GLN A 16 21.15 -1.84 -7.46
N LEU A 17 19.94 -2.31 -7.80
CA LEU A 17 19.74 -3.67 -8.32
C LEU A 17 20.06 -3.77 -9.82
N TYR A 18 19.52 -2.86 -10.62
CA TYR A 18 19.49 -2.97 -12.08
C TYR A 18 20.24 -1.86 -12.82
N GLY A 19 20.67 -0.82 -12.10
CA GLY A 19 21.40 0.30 -12.68
C GLY A 19 22.82 -0.09 -13.07
N GLN A 20 23.36 0.59 -14.08
CA GLN A 20 24.75 0.48 -14.47
C GLN A 20 25.59 1.53 -13.72
N GLU A 21 26.81 1.15 -13.34
CA GLU A 21 27.74 2.07 -12.70
C GLU A 21 28.17 3.15 -13.70
N GLN A 22 28.02 4.42 -13.31
CA GLN A 22 28.57 5.57 -14.02
C GLN A 22 29.89 6.01 -13.35
N SER A 23 30.58 6.97 -13.96
CA SER A 23 31.74 7.60 -13.34
C SER A 23 31.39 8.11 -11.93
N HIS A 24 32.24 7.78 -10.94
CA HIS A 24 32.13 8.12 -9.51
C HIS A 24 31.24 7.18 -8.67
N GLY A 25 31.02 5.93 -9.10
CA GLY A 25 30.38 4.90 -8.26
C GLY A 25 28.88 5.06 -8.09
N LYS A 26 28.25 6.03 -8.76
CA LYS A 26 26.80 6.19 -8.80
C LYS A 26 26.22 5.21 -9.82
N ARG A 27 25.27 4.37 -9.40
CA ARG A 27 24.49 3.53 -10.32
C ARG A 27 23.27 4.31 -10.81
N VAL A 28 22.96 4.19 -12.10
CA VAL A 28 21.80 4.84 -12.72
C VAL A 28 21.02 3.83 -13.53
N LEU A 29 19.70 3.84 -13.38
CA LEU A 29 18.81 3.01 -14.17
C LEU A 29 18.71 3.55 -15.61
N GLN A 30 19.13 2.75 -16.59
CA GLN A 30 19.08 3.12 -18.01
C GLN A 30 17.63 3.18 -18.50
N SER A 31 17.33 4.15 -19.37
CA SER A 31 15.95 4.46 -19.81
C SER A 31 15.30 3.36 -20.67
N ASP A 32 16.09 2.49 -21.28
CA ASP A 32 15.62 1.43 -22.19
C ASP A 32 15.30 0.10 -21.48
N THR A 33 15.64 -0.02 -20.19
CA THR A 33 15.42 -1.22 -19.37
C THR A 33 13.93 -1.49 -19.10
N VAL A 34 13.58 -2.75 -18.84
CA VAL A 34 12.22 -3.13 -18.43
C VAL A 34 11.80 -2.42 -17.15
N GLN A 35 12.70 -2.26 -16.17
CA GLN A 35 12.40 -1.57 -14.92
C GLN A 35 12.14 -0.08 -15.14
N SER A 36 12.85 0.57 -16.07
CA SER A 36 12.51 1.94 -16.49
C SER A 36 11.11 2.03 -17.08
N ARG A 37 10.71 1.07 -17.92
CA ARG A 37 9.35 1.04 -18.51
C ARG A 37 8.27 0.78 -17.46
N GLN A 38 8.53 -0.08 -16.47
CA GLN A 38 7.63 -0.28 -15.34
C GLN A 38 7.44 1.01 -14.55
N LEU A 39 8.55 1.71 -14.29
CA LEU A 39 8.52 2.99 -13.60
C LEU A 39 7.75 4.05 -14.40
N ASP A 40 7.92 4.11 -15.71
CA ASP A 40 7.20 5.05 -16.57
C ASP A 40 5.68 4.78 -16.56
N ILE A 41 5.26 3.51 -16.50
CA ILE A 41 3.83 3.17 -16.36
C ILE A 41 3.26 3.72 -15.04
N ILE A 42 3.99 3.56 -13.93
CA ILE A 42 3.55 4.08 -12.63
C ILE A 42 3.62 5.62 -12.61
N ASP A 43 4.67 6.24 -13.17
CA ASP A 43 4.79 7.70 -13.29
C ASP A 43 3.62 8.29 -14.08
N ASP A 44 3.26 7.68 -15.22
CA ASP A 44 2.14 8.11 -16.05
C ASP A 44 0.81 8.00 -15.29
N LEU A 45 0.62 6.94 -14.49
CA LEU A 45 -0.57 6.75 -13.65
C LEU A 45 -0.66 7.84 -12.56
N ILE A 46 0.40 8.02 -11.76
CA ILE A 46 0.39 8.97 -10.63
C ILE A 46 0.47 10.43 -11.09
N SER A 47 0.92 10.67 -12.32
CA SER A 47 0.85 11.97 -13.00
C SER A 47 -0.47 12.19 -13.73
N PHE A 48 -1.40 11.23 -13.66
CA PHE A 48 -2.71 11.26 -14.33
C PHE A 48 -2.63 11.46 -15.85
N ARG A 49 -1.55 11.00 -16.49
CA ARG A 49 -1.38 11.03 -17.96
C ARG A 49 -2.12 9.89 -18.64
N VAL A 50 -2.37 8.81 -17.92
CA VAL A 50 -3.13 7.64 -18.38
C VAL A 50 -4.16 7.22 -17.35
N SER A 51 -5.19 6.50 -17.79
CA SER A 51 -6.18 5.92 -16.88
C SER A 51 -5.60 4.72 -16.11
N ALA A 52 -6.26 4.34 -15.01
CA ALA A 52 -5.93 3.12 -14.27
C ALA A 52 -6.02 1.86 -15.16
N THR A 53 -7.03 1.77 -16.01
CA THR A 53 -7.21 0.65 -16.96
C THR A 53 -6.07 0.58 -17.98
N ASP A 54 -5.64 1.73 -18.54
CA ASP A 54 -4.51 1.78 -19.48
C ASP A 54 -3.20 1.39 -18.80
N ALA A 55 -2.95 1.92 -17.59
CA ALA A 55 -1.77 1.58 -16.81
C ALA A 55 -1.75 0.09 -16.45
N ALA A 56 -2.87 -0.48 -15.99
CA ALA A 56 -3.00 -1.90 -15.66
C ALA A 56 -2.73 -2.79 -16.88
N SER A 57 -3.30 -2.44 -18.04
CA SER A 57 -3.08 -3.17 -19.30
C SER A 57 -1.63 -3.11 -19.75
N ARG A 58 -0.99 -1.92 -19.67
CA ARG A 58 0.43 -1.74 -19.99
C ARG A 58 1.34 -2.53 -19.04
N ALA A 59 1.04 -2.52 -17.74
CA ALA A 59 1.78 -3.26 -16.73
C ALA A 59 1.67 -4.77 -16.96
N ALA A 60 0.45 -5.27 -17.20
CA ALA A 60 0.21 -6.69 -17.49
C ALA A 60 0.95 -7.16 -18.75
N ALA A 61 0.88 -6.38 -19.83
CA ALA A 61 1.60 -6.68 -21.06
C ALA A 61 3.12 -6.70 -20.85
N LEU A 62 3.67 -5.76 -20.08
CA LEU A 62 5.11 -5.68 -19.81
C LEU A 62 5.61 -6.83 -18.93
N VAL A 63 4.83 -7.24 -17.93
CA VAL A 63 5.13 -8.40 -17.08
C VAL A 63 5.17 -9.68 -17.93
N LEU A 64 4.17 -9.89 -18.80
CA LEU A 64 4.08 -11.07 -19.65
C LEU A 64 5.01 -11.05 -20.86
N SER A 65 5.70 -9.94 -21.15
CA SER A 65 6.67 -9.89 -22.26
C SER A 65 8.05 -10.41 -21.87
N HIS A 66 8.26 -10.86 -20.64
CA HIS A 66 9.57 -11.25 -20.12
C HIS A 66 9.58 -12.69 -19.60
N ALA A 67 10.70 -13.38 -19.84
CA ALA A 67 10.89 -14.75 -19.36
C ALA A 67 10.91 -14.83 -17.82
N ALA A 68 11.58 -13.88 -17.14
CA ALA A 68 11.60 -13.79 -15.68
C ALA A 68 10.35 -13.06 -15.12
N VAL A 69 9.19 -13.65 -15.34
CA VAL A 69 7.87 -13.03 -15.10
C VAL A 69 7.68 -12.62 -13.63
N ASP A 70 8.20 -13.41 -12.71
CA ASP A 70 8.13 -13.19 -11.27
C ASP A 70 8.94 -11.98 -10.82
N THR A 71 10.17 -11.81 -11.33
CA THR A 71 11.03 -10.68 -11.01
C THR A 71 10.39 -9.38 -11.48
N ILE A 72 9.83 -9.37 -12.68
CA ILE A 72 9.13 -8.19 -13.20
C ILE A 72 7.88 -7.93 -12.35
N TRP A 73 7.10 -8.96 -12.00
CA TRP A 73 5.95 -8.81 -11.12
C TRP A 73 6.30 -8.24 -9.73
N LEU A 74 7.33 -8.78 -9.08
CA LEU A 74 7.80 -8.34 -7.76
C LEU A 74 8.25 -6.88 -7.80
N ASN A 75 8.95 -6.45 -8.85
CA ASN A 75 9.32 -5.06 -9.03
C ASN A 75 8.07 -4.16 -9.15
N THR A 76 7.05 -4.58 -9.91
CA THR A 76 5.78 -3.83 -10.04
C THR A 76 5.12 -3.62 -8.69
N ILE A 77 4.96 -4.69 -7.89
CA ILE A 77 4.39 -4.59 -6.53
C ILE A 77 5.26 -3.73 -5.62
N GLY A 78 6.58 -3.89 -5.65
CA GLY A 78 7.49 -3.09 -4.83
C GLY A 78 7.42 -1.59 -5.13
N MET A 79 7.41 -1.22 -6.41
CA MET A 79 7.24 0.19 -6.82
C MET A 79 5.86 0.73 -6.45
N PHE A 80 4.81 -0.06 -6.62
CA PHE A 80 3.45 0.31 -6.26
C PHE A 80 3.31 0.62 -4.76
N ILE A 81 3.76 -0.30 -3.89
CA ILE A 81 3.70 -0.11 -2.44
C ILE A 81 4.55 1.09 -2.03
N ASN A 82 5.74 1.25 -2.64
CA ASN A 82 6.57 2.41 -2.37
C ASN A 82 5.89 3.74 -2.75
N ALA A 83 5.17 3.80 -3.87
CA ALA A 83 4.40 4.97 -4.26
C ALA A 83 3.29 5.28 -3.22
N ALA A 84 2.57 4.25 -2.78
CA ALA A 84 1.51 4.38 -1.76
C ALA A 84 2.05 4.84 -0.39
N GLU A 85 3.26 4.44 -0.01
CA GLU A 85 3.91 4.90 1.23
C GLU A 85 4.47 6.34 1.07
N THR A 86 5.01 6.69 -0.10
CA THR A 86 5.85 7.90 -0.23
C THR A 86 5.07 9.14 -0.65
N ILE A 87 4.02 9.00 -1.46
CA ILE A 87 3.30 10.14 -2.03
C ILE A 87 2.10 10.52 -1.15
N ASP A 88 2.15 11.72 -0.56
CA ASP A 88 1.06 12.28 0.23
C ASP A 88 0.04 13.01 -0.67
N ASP A 89 -0.70 12.24 -1.46
CA ASP A 89 -1.80 12.76 -2.29
C ASP A 89 -2.91 11.72 -2.38
N GLU A 90 -4.08 12.03 -1.84
CA GLU A 90 -5.25 11.15 -1.84
C GLU A 90 -5.71 10.78 -3.27
N LYS A 91 -5.58 11.68 -4.25
CA LYS A 91 -5.92 11.37 -5.64
C LYS A 91 -4.97 10.33 -6.21
N VAL A 92 -3.69 10.38 -5.82
CA VAL A 92 -2.71 9.37 -6.21
C VAL A 92 -3.05 8.05 -5.52
N SER A 93 -3.38 8.04 -4.23
CA SER A 93 -3.83 6.84 -3.52
C SER A 93 -5.09 6.21 -4.15
N ALA A 94 -6.03 7.03 -4.63
CA ALA A 94 -7.21 6.57 -5.35
C ALA A 94 -6.83 5.96 -6.72
N ALA A 95 -5.97 6.61 -7.51
CA ALA A 95 -5.51 6.08 -8.79
C ALA A 95 -4.74 4.75 -8.63
N LEU A 96 -3.96 4.60 -7.57
CA LEU A 96 -3.28 3.35 -7.21
C LEU A 96 -4.29 2.26 -6.83
N THR A 97 -5.36 2.62 -6.10
CA THR A 97 -6.48 1.70 -5.78
C THR A 97 -7.15 1.19 -7.05
N ASP A 98 -7.52 2.11 -7.95
CA ASP A 98 -8.16 1.80 -9.23
C ASP A 98 -7.25 0.91 -10.08
N PHE A 99 -5.94 1.20 -10.12
CA PHE A 99 -4.97 0.41 -10.87
C PHE A 99 -4.96 -1.07 -10.44
N LEU A 100 -4.92 -1.38 -9.14
CA LEU A 100 -4.96 -2.77 -8.69
C LEU A 100 -6.30 -3.45 -8.93
N VAL A 101 -7.40 -2.71 -8.82
CA VAL A 101 -8.73 -3.22 -9.15
C VAL A 101 -8.80 -3.60 -10.62
N GLU A 102 -8.36 -2.72 -11.51
CA GLU A 102 -8.37 -2.96 -12.95
C GLU A 102 -7.41 -4.10 -13.32
N LEU A 103 -6.23 -4.17 -12.68
CA LEU A 103 -5.29 -5.26 -12.86
C LEU A 103 -5.88 -6.62 -12.42
N ALA A 104 -6.49 -6.68 -11.24
CA ALA A 104 -7.12 -7.90 -10.73
C ALA A 104 -8.41 -8.29 -11.47
N SER A 105 -8.96 -7.38 -12.27
CA SER A 105 -10.13 -7.63 -13.13
C SER A 105 -9.75 -8.19 -14.51
N LEU A 106 -8.46 -8.27 -14.85
CA LEU A 106 -8.01 -8.84 -16.11
C LEU A 106 -8.28 -10.36 -16.17
N PRO A 107 -8.49 -10.94 -17.37
CA PRO A 107 -8.52 -12.38 -17.55
C PRO A 107 -7.22 -13.02 -17.08
N ASP A 108 -7.29 -14.16 -16.40
CA ASP A 108 -6.12 -14.85 -15.86
C ASP A 108 -4.98 -14.98 -16.89
N ALA A 109 -3.76 -14.64 -16.47
CA ALA A 109 -2.58 -14.68 -17.30
C ALA A 109 -2.29 -16.10 -17.81
N VAL A 110 -1.97 -16.19 -19.10
CA VAL A 110 -1.33 -17.35 -19.72
C VAL A 110 -0.02 -16.91 -20.35
N ASN A 111 0.97 -17.79 -20.44
CA ASN A 111 2.19 -17.50 -21.19
C ASN A 111 1.83 -17.29 -22.68
N PRO A 112 1.95 -16.06 -23.21
CA PRO A 112 1.56 -15.75 -24.58
C PRO A 112 2.68 -16.00 -25.60
N GLY A 113 3.91 -16.23 -25.13
CA GLY A 113 5.10 -16.35 -25.96
C GLY A 113 5.31 -17.78 -26.49
N PRO A 114 6.19 -17.93 -27.49
CA PRO A 114 6.58 -19.25 -28.00
C PRO A 114 7.60 -19.96 -27.10
N GLU A 115 8.17 -19.26 -26.12
CA GLU A 115 9.18 -19.77 -25.20
C GLU A 115 8.62 -19.92 -23.79
N ALA A 116 9.23 -20.78 -22.99
CA ALA A 116 8.86 -20.95 -21.60
C ALA A 116 9.28 -19.75 -20.75
N MET A 117 8.41 -19.34 -19.83
CA MET A 117 8.74 -18.40 -18.77
C MET A 117 9.34 -19.14 -17.58
N THR A 118 10.07 -18.41 -16.76
CA THR A 118 10.66 -18.87 -15.50
C THR A 118 10.15 -17.99 -14.36
N ALA A 119 9.88 -18.62 -13.22
CA ALA A 119 9.60 -17.95 -11.97
C ALA A 119 10.38 -18.61 -10.84
N ASP A 120 10.78 -17.87 -9.82
CA ASP A 120 11.34 -18.45 -8.61
C ASP A 120 10.31 -19.34 -7.91
N ASP A 121 10.79 -20.50 -7.47
CA ASP A 121 10.00 -21.52 -6.81
C ASP A 121 9.86 -21.23 -5.31
N ASP A 122 8.67 -21.49 -4.77
CA ASP A 122 8.24 -21.07 -3.44
C ASP A 122 8.80 -21.92 -2.28
N GLY A 123 9.79 -22.78 -2.56
CA GLY A 123 10.52 -23.48 -1.49
C GLY A 123 11.38 -24.68 -1.87
N GLN A 124 11.55 -25.06 -3.15
CA GLN A 124 12.28 -26.28 -3.55
C GLN A 124 13.55 -26.03 -4.39
N GLY A 125 13.92 -24.75 -4.59
CA GLY A 125 15.23 -24.35 -5.11
C GLY A 125 15.45 -24.61 -6.61
N LYS A 126 14.38 -24.84 -7.39
CA LYS A 126 14.46 -24.91 -8.86
C LYS A 126 13.43 -23.97 -9.48
N PRO A 127 13.80 -23.07 -10.41
CA PRO A 127 12.85 -22.19 -11.05
C PRO A 127 11.67 -22.95 -11.65
N LEU A 128 10.45 -22.50 -11.34
CA LEU A 128 9.23 -22.94 -11.98
C LEU A 128 9.29 -22.57 -13.46
N ARG A 129 8.99 -23.54 -14.32
CA ARG A 129 8.94 -23.36 -15.77
C ARG A 129 7.48 -23.37 -16.23
N ILE A 130 7.08 -22.32 -16.95
CA ILE A 130 5.70 -22.11 -17.44
C ILE A 130 5.74 -22.16 -18.96
N GLU A 131 5.25 -23.25 -19.54
CA GLU A 131 5.25 -23.47 -20.99
C GLU A 131 4.23 -22.56 -21.72
N PRO A 132 4.40 -22.32 -23.03
CA PRO A 132 3.44 -21.59 -23.85
C PRO A 132 1.99 -22.06 -23.64
N GLY A 133 1.07 -21.12 -23.45
CA GLY A 133 -0.35 -21.38 -23.22
C GLY A 133 -0.71 -21.90 -21.82
N GLN A 134 0.26 -22.15 -20.94
CA GLN A 134 -0.03 -22.49 -19.54
C GLN A 134 -0.38 -21.23 -18.73
N ALA A 135 -1.24 -21.42 -17.71
CA ALA A 135 -1.56 -20.36 -16.77
C ALA A 135 -0.32 -19.93 -15.99
N VAL A 136 -0.15 -18.61 -15.84
CA VAL A 136 0.92 -18.05 -15.01
C VAL A 136 0.45 -18.03 -13.56
N ILE A 137 0.95 -19.00 -12.79
CA ILE A 137 0.69 -19.16 -11.36
C ILE A 137 1.99 -18.87 -10.62
N LEU A 138 1.98 -17.86 -9.76
CA LEU A 138 3.13 -17.51 -8.91
C LEU A 138 2.74 -17.74 -7.46
N GLN A 139 3.58 -18.48 -6.72
CA GLN A 139 3.37 -18.76 -5.29
C GLN A 139 1.96 -19.28 -4.96
N GLY A 140 1.46 -20.18 -5.80
CA GLY A 140 0.13 -20.78 -5.65
C GLY A 140 -1.06 -19.88 -6.06
N GLY A 141 -0.83 -18.63 -6.48
CA GLY A 141 -1.89 -17.70 -6.90
C GLY A 141 -1.86 -17.40 -8.40
N LYS A 142 -3.05 -17.18 -8.99
CA LYS A 142 -3.20 -16.68 -10.36
C LYS A 142 -2.74 -15.23 -10.42
N LEU A 143 -1.86 -14.93 -11.38
CA LEU A 143 -1.11 -13.67 -11.42
C LEU A 143 -1.99 -12.40 -11.27
N TRP A 144 -3.09 -12.30 -12.01
CA TRP A 144 -3.96 -11.11 -11.95
C TRP A 144 -5.01 -11.21 -10.87
N LYS A 145 -5.81 -12.27 -10.87
CA LYS A 145 -6.93 -12.41 -9.94
C LYS A 145 -6.49 -12.41 -8.47
N ASP A 146 -5.38 -13.07 -8.16
CA ASP A 146 -4.94 -13.30 -6.79
C ASP A 146 -3.79 -12.36 -6.38
N LEU A 147 -3.29 -11.52 -7.29
CA LEU A 147 -2.19 -10.55 -7.06
C LEU A 147 -1.11 -11.11 -6.11
N PRO A 148 -0.40 -12.18 -6.50
CA PRO A 148 0.52 -12.87 -5.60
C PRO A 148 1.52 -11.88 -5.00
N GLN A 149 1.91 -12.11 -3.74
CA GLN A 149 2.72 -11.18 -2.93
C GLN A 149 2.05 -9.88 -2.47
N TYR A 150 0.89 -9.48 -2.99
CA TYR A 150 0.22 -8.26 -2.53
C TYR A 150 -0.14 -8.33 -1.04
N SER A 151 -0.88 -9.36 -0.61
CA SER A 151 -1.28 -9.50 0.81
C SER A 151 -0.09 -9.66 1.76
N TRP A 152 0.98 -10.32 1.31
CA TRP A 152 2.24 -10.43 2.06
C TRP A 152 2.88 -9.07 2.27
N ASN A 153 3.04 -8.28 1.19
CA ASN A 153 3.60 -6.93 1.27
C ASN A 153 2.73 -6.00 2.11
N VAL A 154 1.40 -6.09 1.98
CA VAL A 154 0.48 -5.35 2.87
C VAL A 154 0.72 -5.74 4.32
N THR A 155 0.85 -7.03 4.64
CA THR A 155 1.09 -7.48 6.02
C THR A 155 2.42 -6.96 6.59
N GLU A 156 3.49 -7.04 5.80
CA GLU A 156 4.82 -6.54 6.20
C GLU A 156 4.84 -5.03 6.37
N THR A 157 4.25 -4.29 5.42
CA THR A 157 4.11 -2.83 5.54
C THR A 157 3.14 -2.46 6.68
N PHE A 158 2.19 -3.31 7.08
CA PHE A 158 1.23 -3.02 8.16
C PHE A 158 1.76 -3.36 9.57
N GLN A 159 3.07 -3.24 9.81
CA GLN A 159 3.67 -3.45 11.13
C GLN A 159 3.75 -2.18 12.00
N GLY A 160 3.45 -1.01 11.42
CA GLY A 160 3.46 0.31 12.08
C GLY A 160 4.56 1.24 11.55
N PRO A 161 4.58 2.52 11.98
CA PRO A 161 5.61 3.47 11.62
C PRO A 161 7.01 3.08 12.16
N GLU A 162 7.08 2.20 13.17
CA GLU A 162 8.36 1.74 13.74
C GLU A 162 9.25 1.05 12.72
N GLN A 163 8.67 0.36 11.74
CA GLN A 163 9.46 -0.31 10.71
C GLN A 163 10.34 0.68 9.95
N TYR A 164 9.90 1.93 9.77
CA TYR A 164 10.65 2.97 9.06
C TYR A 164 11.76 3.57 9.94
N LEU A 165 11.63 3.46 11.27
CA LEU A 165 12.65 3.90 12.22
C LEU A 165 13.82 2.91 12.32
N TYR A 166 13.64 1.65 11.90
CA TYR A 166 14.62 0.58 12.04
C TYR A 166 14.94 -0.16 10.73
N ARG A 167 14.44 0.31 9.58
CA ARG A 167 14.51 -0.43 8.30
C ARG A 167 15.97 -0.65 7.84
N TYR A 168 16.24 -1.87 7.36
CA TYR A 168 17.42 -2.14 6.55
C TYR A 168 17.33 -1.33 5.24
N GLY A 169 18.19 -0.33 5.08
CA GLY A 169 18.22 0.57 3.91
C GLY A 169 18.15 2.06 4.24
N GLY A 170 17.85 2.42 5.50
CA GLY A 170 17.90 3.80 5.98
C GLY A 170 16.88 4.06 7.08
N ARG A 171 17.32 4.75 8.14
CA ARG A 171 16.45 5.18 9.23
C ARG A 171 15.73 6.45 8.81
N SER A 172 14.40 6.41 8.77
CA SER A 172 13.59 7.63 8.63
C SER A 172 13.55 8.39 9.95
N GLU A 173 13.51 9.71 9.86
CA GLU A 173 13.17 10.56 11.00
C GLU A 173 11.70 10.33 11.41
N PRO A 174 11.33 10.54 12.68
CA PRO A 174 9.98 10.24 13.18
C PRO A 174 8.84 10.84 12.34
N HIS A 175 9.01 12.08 11.87
CA HIS A 175 8.03 12.75 11.02
C HIS A 175 7.84 12.04 9.67
N GLU A 176 8.93 11.59 9.03
CA GLU A 176 8.84 10.86 7.76
C GLU A 176 8.22 9.47 7.96
N ALA A 177 8.57 8.78 9.05
CA ALA A 177 7.97 7.48 9.41
C ALA A 177 6.44 7.59 9.62
N MET A 178 6.01 8.62 10.38
CA MET A 178 4.60 8.95 10.59
C MET A 178 3.90 9.25 9.26
N GLN A 179 4.54 10.03 8.38
CA GLN A 179 3.99 10.39 7.08
C GLN A 179 3.80 9.18 6.17
N LYS A 180 4.81 8.29 6.07
CA LYS A 180 4.70 7.05 5.28
C LYS A 180 3.60 6.14 5.80
N TRP A 181 3.50 6.02 7.13
CA TRP A 181 2.44 5.25 7.77
C TRP A 181 1.05 5.84 7.48
N LYS A 182 0.90 7.16 7.57
CA LYS A 182 -0.34 7.87 7.20
C LYS A 182 -0.74 7.58 5.76
N ASN A 183 0.18 7.78 4.81
CA ASN A 183 -0.07 7.61 3.37
C ASN A 183 -0.54 6.19 3.03
N PHE A 184 0.16 5.18 3.57
CA PHE A 184 -0.22 3.79 3.32
C PHE A 184 -1.60 3.46 3.88
N ASN A 185 -1.96 4.00 5.05
CA ASN A 185 -3.30 3.85 5.62
C ASN A 185 -4.37 4.62 4.84
N THR A 186 -4.07 5.79 4.27
CA THR A 186 -4.96 6.49 3.33
C THR A 186 -5.30 5.59 2.15
N TYR A 187 -4.28 4.99 1.53
CA TYR A 187 -4.45 4.05 0.42
C TYR A 187 -5.33 2.85 0.81
N LEU A 188 -5.06 2.19 1.94
CA LEU A 188 -5.86 1.05 2.39
C LEU A 188 -7.30 1.44 2.76
N ALA A 189 -7.52 2.63 3.31
CA ALA A 189 -8.85 3.12 3.61
C ALA A 189 -9.68 3.40 2.34
N LEU A 190 -9.05 3.93 1.28
CA LEU A 190 -9.70 4.06 -0.03
C LEU A 190 -10.04 2.71 -0.63
N MET A 191 -9.10 1.74 -0.58
CA MET A 191 -9.35 0.36 -1.01
C MET A 191 -10.53 -0.27 -0.27
N ALA A 192 -10.64 -0.03 1.04
CA ALA A 192 -11.69 -0.56 1.91
C ALA A 192 -13.11 -0.07 1.52
N VAL A 193 -13.23 1.14 0.99
CA VAL A 193 -14.53 1.70 0.56
C VAL A 193 -14.75 1.60 -0.95
N HIS A 194 -13.78 1.12 -1.72
CA HIS A 194 -13.88 1.02 -3.16
C HIS A 194 -14.83 -0.12 -3.59
N PRO A 195 -15.95 0.16 -4.29
CA PRO A 195 -17.00 -0.84 -4.52
C PRO A 195 -16.55 -2.09 -5.28
N LYS A 196 -15.77 -1.92 -6.35
CA LYS A 196 -15.24 -3.07 -7.10
C LYS A 196 -14.17 -3.83 -6.30
N ALA A 197 -13.39 -3.14 -5.46
CA ALA A 197 -12.35 -3.80 -4.67
C ALA A 197 -12.97 -4.79 -3.68
N GLN A 198 -14.13 -4.44 -3.12
CA GLN A 198 -14.88 -5.33 -2.22
C GLN A 198 -15.43 -6.58 -2.93
N THR A 199 -15.43 -6.63 -4.26
CA THR A 199 -15.80 -7.83 -5.04
C THR A 199 -14.60 -8.73 -5.38
N ILE A 200 -13.38 -8.26 -5.14
CA ILE A 200 -12.13 -8.96 -5.47
C ILE A 200 -11.52 -9.50 -4.16
N PRO A 201 -11.49 -10.82 -3.93
CA PRO A 201 -11.12 -11.38 -2.62
C PRO A 201 -9.79 -10.91 -2.04
N VAL A 202 -8.75 -10.74 -2.86
CA VAL A 202 -7.42 -10.29 -2.42
C VAL A 202 -7.39 -8.81 -2.00
N LEU A 203 -8.34 -8.00 -2.49
CA LEU A 203 -8.46 -6.57 -2.21
C LEU A 203 -9.56 -6.23 -1.19
N ALA A 204 -10.50 -7.15 -0.98
CA ALA A 204 -11.64 -6.96 -0.10
C ALA A 204 -11.27 -6.95 1.38
N ASN A 205 -12.19 -6.46 2.22
CA ASN A 205 -12.10 -6.51 3.68
C ASN A 205 -10.90 -5.76 4.30
N MET A 206 -10.33 -4.78 3.59
CA MET A 206 -9.25 -3.94 4.12
C MET A 206 -9.68 -3.14 5.36
N THR A 207 -10.99 -2.94 5.58
CA THR A 207 -11.55 -2.34 6.81
C THR A 207 -11.06 -3.02 8.10
N ARG A 208 -10.72 -4.33 8.04
CA ARG A 208 -10.09 -5.05 9.16
C ARG A 208 -8.77 -4.45 9.61
N LEU A 209 -7.97 -3.96 8.66
CA LEU A 209 -6.73 -3.26 8.96
C LEU A 209 -7.01 -1.91 9.62
N GLY A 210 -8.14 -1.26 9.30
CA GLY A 210 -8.61 -0.07 9.99
C GLY A 210 -8.82 -0.27 11.48
N PHE A 211 -9.49 -1.34 11.89
CA PHE A 211 -9.63 -1.67 13.32
C PHE A 211 -8.27 -1.84 14.01
N ARG A 212 -7.31 -2.48 13.34
CA ARG A 212 -5.95 -2.64 13.85
C ARG A 212 -5.21 -1.30 13.95
N ALA A 213 -5.31 -0.41 12.96
CA ALA A 213 -4.71 0.93 13.01
C ALA A 213 -5.27 1.76 14.17
N LEU A 214 -6.60 1.72 14.37
CA LEU A 214 -7.25 2.39 15.48
C LEU A 214 -6.73 1.85 16.82
N SER A 215 -6.59 0.53 16.94
CA SER A 215 -6.10 -0.10 18.16
C SER A 215 -4.66 0.30 18.47
N MET A 216 -3.77 0.24 17.46
CA MET A 216 -2.37 0.65 17.56
C MET A 216 -2.20 2.11 17.99
N ALA A 217 -3.10 3.00 17.55
CA ALA A 217 -3.04 4.42 17.88
C ALA A 217 -3.65 4.77 19.24
N LEU A 218 -4.67 4.03 19.71
CA LEU A 218 -5.54 4.50 20.78
C LEU A 218 -5.53 3.61 22.04
N GLU A 219 -5.25 2.31 21.94
CA GLU A 219 -5.44 1.35 23.06
C GLU A 219 -4.16 0.70 23.56
N GLU A 220 -3.12 0.67 22.73
CA GLU A 220 -1.85 0.07 23.14
C GLU A 220 -1.23 0.86 24.31
N PRO A 221 -0.82 0.20 25.40
CA PRO A 221 -0.28 0.90 26.56
C PRO A 221 1.04 1.58 26.20
N PRO A 222 1.37 2.75 26.80
CA PRO A 222 2.61 3.48 26.50
C PRO A 222 3.90 2.66 26.74
N SER A 223 3.82 1.58 27.52
CA SER A 223 4.93 0.66 27.78
C SER A 223 5.14 -0.41 26.69
N SER A 224 4.18 -0.62 25.79
CA SER A 224 4.28 -1.58 24.70
C SER A 224 5.13 -1.05 23.53
N ARG A 225 5.53 -1.93 22.62
CA ARG A 225 6.24 -1.56 21.39
C ARG A 225 5.42 -0.57 20.53
N LEU A 226 4.10 -0.72 20.50
CA LEU A 226 3.19 0.04 19.65
C LEU A 226 2.74 1.33 20.33
N GLY A 227 2.32 1.25 21.59
CA GLY A 227 1.80 2.39 22.35
C GLY A 227 2.87 3.44 22.69
N LYS A 228 4.15 3.06 22.79
CA LYS A 228 5.25 4.03 23.03
C LYS A 228 5.43 5.06 21.90
N ASN A 229 4.90 4.79 20.71
CA ASN A 229 4.93 5.72 19.57
C ASN A 229 3.51 6.07 19.09
N SER A 230 2.50 6.00 19.95
CA SER A 230 1.09 6.24 19.62
C SER A 230 0.85 7.51 18.80
N GLU A 231 1.66 8.55 19.02
CA GLU A 231 1.65 9.81 18.28
C GLU A 231 1.99 9.65 16.78
N LEU A 232 2.85 8.69 16.43
CA LEU A 232 3.18 8.37 15.03
C LEU A 232 2.06 7.57 14.35
N HIS A 233 1.21 6.90 15.12
CA HIS A 233 0.06 6.14 14.62
C HIS A 233 -1.19 7.01 14.44
N ALA A 234 -1.34 8.06 15.24
CA ALA A 234 -2.56 8.87 15.29
C ALA A 234 -3.01 9.45 13.93
N PRO A 235 -2.12 9.95 13.04
CA PRO A 235 -2.55 10.43 11.73
C PRO A 235 -3.13 9.32 10.84
N ALA A 236 -2.63 8.09 10.93
CA ALA A 236 -3.19 6.96 10.18
C ALA A 236 -4.59 6.59 10.66
N ALA A 237 -4.81 6.55 11.98
CA ALA A 237 -6.14 6.34 12.57
C ALA A 237 -7.14 7.41 12.11
N ALA A 238 -6.70 8.66 11.97
CA ALA A 238 -7.51 9.75 11.43
C ALA A 238 -8.00 9.48 10.01
N GLN A 239 -7.13 8.93 9.15
CA GLN A 239 -7.49 8.60 7.76
C GLN A 239 -8.60 7.56 7.69
N TRP A 240 -8.52 6.52 8.53
CA TRP A 240 -9.56 5.50 8.62
C TRP A 240 -10.91 6.07 9.03
N PHE A 241 -10.96 6.97 10.02
CA PHE A 241 -12.21 7.63 10.38
C PHE A 241 -12.75 8.50 9.25
N ARG A 242 -11.88 9.30 8.62
CA ARG A 242 -12.27 10.25 7.57
C ARG A 242 -12.79 9.56 6.31
N LEU A 243 -12.11 8.51 5.87
CA LEU A 243 -12.37 7.87 4.57
C LEU A 243 -13.29 6.65 4.70
N ALA A 244 -13.16 5.87 5.77
CA ALA A 244 -13.85 4.59 5.94
C ALA A 244 -14.70 4.52 7.21
N GLY A 245 -14.92 5.64 7.90
CA GLY A 245 -15.65 5.68 9.18
C GLY A 245 -17.08 5.12 9.08
N HIS A 246 -17.81 5.44 8.01
CA HIS A 246 -19.14 4.89 7.77
C HIS A 246 -19.13 3.38 7.55
N GLU A 247 -18.12 2.86 6.85
CA GLU A 247 -17.98 1.42 6.61
C GLU A 247 -17.62 0.66 7.89
N ILE A 248 -16.74 1.24 8.71
CA ILE A 248 -16.41 0.76 10.06
C ILE A 248 -17.68 0.69 10.93
N GLU A 249 -18.47 1.78 10.95
CA GLU A 249 -19.73 1.83 11.70
C GLU A 249 -20.72 0.77 11.22
N ARG A 250 -20.92 0.66 9.90
CA ARG A 250 -21.79 -0.34 9.28
C ARG A 250 -21.42 -1.77 9.69
N LEU A 251 -20.13 -2.12 9.67
CA LEU A 251 -19.67 -3.47 10.06
C LEU A 251 -19.90 -3.75 11.56
N CYS A 252 -19.71 -2.74 12.42
CA CYS A 252 -19.98 -2.89 13.85
C CYS A 252 -21.49 -2.99 14.15
N GLU A 253 -22.35 -2.29 13.42
CA GLU A 253 -23.81 -2.42 13.54
C GLU A 253 -24.32 -3.80 13.12
N GLN A 254 -23.72 -4.38 12.07
CA GLN A 254 -24.08 -5.71 11.57
C GLN A 254 -23.54 -6.85 12.46
N GLY A 255 -22.64 -6.56 13.39
CA GLY A 255 -21.99 -7.56 14.23
C GLY A 255 -21.07 -8.51 13.47
N SER A 256 -20.79 -8.22 12.19
CA SER A 256 -19.84 -8.96 11.34
C SER A 256 -18.39 -8.71 11.75
N GLU A 257 -18.14 -7.55 12.36
CA GLU A 257 -16.92 -7.26 13.10
C GLU A 257 -17.35 -6.74 14.47
N GLN A 258 -16.81 -7.33 15.54
CA GLN A 258 -17.00 -6.76 16.86
C GLN A 258 -15.98 -5.64 17.01
N CYS A 259 -16.44 -4.39 17.01
CA CYS A 259 -15.67 -3.30 17.60
C CYS A 259 -15.37 -3.68 19.06
N TRP A 260 -14.21 -4.28 19.34
CA TRP A 260 -13.60 -4.21 20.68
C TRP A 260 -12.62 -3.04 20.86
N PRO A 261 -12.70 -1.93 20.10
CA PRO A 261 -12.22 -0.64 20.60
C PRO A 261 -13.14 -0.07 21.69
N GLY A 262 -13.04 -0.72 22.85
CA GLY A 262 -13.91 -0.63 24.03
C GLY A 262 -13.50 -1.54 25.20
N ASP A 263 -12.50 -2.43 25.04
CA ASP A 263 -11.51 -2.63 26.12
C ASP A 263 -10.70 -1.34 26.37
N LEU A 264 -10.61 -0.48 25.34
CA LEU A 264 -9.96 0.84 25.30
C LEU A 264 -10.05 1.71 26.54
N TRP A 265 -11.17 1.65 27.28
CA TRP A 265 -11.39 2.38 28.54
C TRP A 265 -12.46 1.66 29.38
N LYS A 266 -12.27 0.38 29.66
CA LYS A 266 -13.24 -0.47 30.38
C LYS A 266 -13.79 0.21 31.65
N ASP A 267 -15.02 0.72 31.56
CA ASP A 267 -16.07 0.61 32.57
C ASP A 267 -17.43 1.17 32.10
N ARG A 268 -18.48 0.35 32.32
CA ARG A 268 -19.94 0.59 32.39
C ARG A 268 -20.82 0.40 31.14
N GLU A 269 -21.69 -0.60 31.27
CA GLU A 269 -23.16 -0.57 31.05
C GLU A 269 -23.68 0.28 29.87
N ASP A 270 -23.40 -0.16 28.64
CA ASP A 270 -24.33 -0.30 27.50
C ASP A 270 -23.54 -0.27 26.17
N PRO A 271 -23.38 -1.40 25.43
CA PRO A 271 -22.21 -1.58 24.55
C PRO A 271 -22.29 -0.96 23.16
N LYS A 272 -23.45 -0.46 22.69
CA LYS A 272 -23.67 -0.43 21.22
C LYS A 272 -23.55 0.92 20.51
N ARG A 273 -23.45 2.08 21.17
CA ARG A 273 -23.59 3.38 20.45
C ARG A 273 -22.71 4.56 20.89
N TRP A 274 -21.90 4.41 21.94
CA TRP A 274 -21.34 5.60 22.62
C TRP A 274 -19.91 5.98 22.21
N ALA A 275 -19.04 5.03 21.84
CA ALA A 275 -17.60 5.30 21.65
C ALA A 275 -17.27 6.09 20.37
N ILE A 276 -17.91 5.76 19.24
CA ILE A 276 -17.67 6.41 17.94
C ILE A 276 -18.14 7.88 17.97
N ASN A 277 -19.33 8.14 18.51
CA ASN A 277 -19.89 9.49 18.63
C ASN A 277 -19.08 10.42 19.56
N LYS A 278 -18.42 9.87 20.59
CA LYS A 278 -17.55 10.65 21.48
C LYS A 278 -16.18 10.90 20.86
N MET A 279 -15.63 9.96 20.08
CA MET A 279 -14.40 10.16 19.31
C MET A 279 -14.59 11.23 18.23
N LEU A 280 -15.67 11.17 17.44
CA LEU A 280 -15.99 12.19 16.43
C LEU A 280 -16.19 13.59 17.05
N ARG A 281 -16.81 13.70 18.23
CA ARG A 281 -16.97 14.97 18.96
C ARG A 281 -15.69 15.49 19.63
N LYS A 282 -14.74 14.61 19.97
CA LYS A 282 -13.43 15.00 20.49
C LYS A 282 -12.51 15.41 19.33
N TRP A 283 -12.61 14.74 18.19
CA TRP A 283 -11.91 15.05 16.94
C TRP A 283 -12.40 16.35 16.29
N SER A 284 -13.71 16.61 16.26
CA SER A 284 -14.25 17.89 15.80
C SER A 284 -13.77 19.09 16.63
N LYS A 285 -13.26 18.85 17.84
CA LYS A 285 -12.62 19.85 18.72
C LYS A 285 -11.09 19.88 18.60
N ILE A 286 -10.47 18.91 17.92
CA ILE A 286 -9.03 18.84 17.65
C ILE A 286 -8.71 19.46 16.27
N GLU A 287 -9.67 19.49 15.34
CA GLU A 287 -9.53 20.22 14.07
C GLU A 287 -9.45 21.75 14.25
N GLU A 288 -10.03 22.33 15.30
CA GLU A 288 -9.93 23.79 15.57
C GLU A 288 -8.55 24.25 16.12
N PRO A 289 -7.86 23.52 17.02
CA PRO A 289 -6.55 23.93 17.53
C PRO A 289 -5.36 23.49 16.67
N MET A 290 -5.42 22.34 15.97
CA MET A 290 -4.25 21.86 15.21
C MET A 290 -3.98 22.66 13.93
N PHE A 291 -4.99 23.32 13.35
CA PHE A 291 -4.78 24.29 12.25
C PHE A 291 -4.45 25.71 12.73
N THR A 292 -4.73 26.06 13.99
CA THR A 292 -4.41 27.40 14.52
C THR A 292 -3.01 27.48 15.12
N CYS A 293 -2.40 26.37 15.53
CA CYS A 293 -1.00 26.34 15.94
C CYS A 293 0.02 26.38 14.76
N TRP A 294 -0.45 26.33 13.51
CA TRP A 294 0.39 26.39 12.29
C TRP A 294 0.17 27.64 11.44
N LYS A 295 -0.56 28.65 11.95
CA LYS A 295 -0.74 29.97 11.31
C LYS A 295 0.11 31.11 11.90
N GLY A 296 1.00 30.82 12.84
CA GLY A 296 1.84 31.82 13.52
C GLY A 296 3.32 31.67 13.20
N GLY A 297 3.74 31.87 11.95
CA GLY A 297 5.16 31.74 11.62
C GLY A 297 5.55 32.15 10.21
N TRP A 298 5.09 33.30 9.74
CA TRP A 298 5.74 34.11 8.70
C TRP A 298 5.37 35.58 8.93
N ASP A 299 6.15 36.23 9.79
CA ASP A 299 6.63 37.61 9.63
C ASP A 299 8.17 37.54 9.73
#